data_AF-A0A1P9X0G1-F1
#
_entry.id   AF-A0A1P9X0G1-F1
#
_cell.length_a   1.000
_cell.length_b   1.000
_cell.length_c   1.000
_cell.angle_alpha   90.00
_cell.angle_beta   90.00
_cell.angle_gamma   90.00
#
_symmetry.space_group_name_H-M   'P 1'
#
loop_
_entity.id
_entity.type
_entity.pdbx_description
1 polymer ?
#
loop_
_entity_poly.entity_id
_entity_poly.type
_entity_poly.pdbx_seq_one_letter_code
_entity_poly.pdbx_strand_id
1 'polypeptide(L)'
;MKNNVLSFLFFIACAIATQTISQRVWAQSSPGSMTLDQLKAVKAIKIANLDKDTYLKSGGFILDRYEERPAYVFAYSDGITRKIYLYKVYAADDTKDLGLLAIYKNEKSGEVKPFVVPGASADRKAWDAYIDDLKYVGEKEPGLMSALTFVLSREMANLLAGGTGKTDEGGAKKKEEYNFCFASDAPITMADGTAKAIANVKTGDVVLGYNPQTKTVTPTRVTRIDTHTGQFALTGVWLVPANALTADIRQIQTRPTLFEATPNHPVLTNTGRKPLGEVKAGELLYQIENGQSMAYRVAGVDKVTRCVETVYNLATESGAYVVHGAVVLDK
;
A
#
# COMPACT_ATOMS: atom_id res chain seq x y z
N MET A 1 -33.73 -65.85 5.76
CA MET A 1 -32.69 -65.05 5.06
C MET A 1 -33.31 -64.00 4.11
N LYS A 2 -34.28 -63.19 4.55
CA LYS A 2 -35.00 -62.22 3.67
C LYS A 2 -34.81 -60.73 4.03
N ASN A 3 -34.14 -60.39 5.12
CA ASN A 3 -34.04 -58.99 5.59
C ASN A 3 -32.73 -58.27 5.23
N ASN A 4 -31.74 -58.94 4.62
CA ASN A 4 -30.46 -58.28 4.28
C ASN A 4 -30.45 -57.61 2.90
N VAL A 5 -31.33 -58.00 1.98
CA VAL A 5 -31.31 -57.48 0.60
C VAL A 5 -31.80 -56.02 0.55
N LEU A 6 -32.81 -55.68 1.34
CA LEU A 6 -33.35 -54.31 1.39
C LEU A 6 -32.35 -53.32 2.02
N SER A 7 -31.64 -53.75 3.06
CA SER A 7 -30.60 -52.94 3.71
C SER A 7 -29.41 -52.71 2.78
N PHE A 8 -29.03 -53.72 1.99
CA PHE A 8 -27.94 -53.61 1.02
C PHE A 8 -28.31 -52.70 -0.17
N LEU A 9 -29.56 -52.77 -0.64
CA LEU A 9 -30.06 -51.87 -1.68
C LEU A 9 -30.14 -50.41 -1.20
N PHE A 10 -30.50 -50.17 0.07
CA PHE A 10 -30.51 -48.83 0.64
C PHE A 10 -29.09 -48.25 0.77
N PHE A 11 -28.12 -49.09 1.13
CA PHE A 11 -26.70 -48.68 1.19
C PHE A 11 -26.12 -48.33 -0.18
N ILE A 12 -26.46 -49.11 -1.21
CA ILE A 12 -26.02 -48.83 -2.59
C ILE A 12 -26.69 -47.56 -3.13
N ALA A 13 -27.98 -47.34 -2.84
CA ALA A 13 -28.68 -46.11 -3.22
C ALA A 13 -28.07 -44.87 -2.55
N CYS A 14 -27.69 -44.94 -1.27
CA CYS A 14 -26.98 -43.86 -0.58
C CYS A 14 -25.55 -43.64 -1.11
N ALA A 15 -24.84 -44.69 -1.50
CA ALA A 15 -23.49 -44.58 -2.07
C ALA A 15 -23.49 -43.93 -3.46
N ILE A 16 -24.50 -44.23 -4.29
CA ILE A 16 -24.65 -43.62 -5.62
C ILE A 16 -25.16 -42.17 -5.50
N ALA A 17 -26.03 -41.87 -4.53
CA ALA A 17 -26.47 -40.50 -4.25
C ALA A 17 -25.30 -39.62 -3.77
N THR A 18 -24.41 -40.14 -2.91
CA THR A 18 -23.24 -39.38 -2.44
C THR A 18 -22.17 -39.18 -3.51
N GLN A 19 -21.97 -40.14 -4.43
CA GLN A 19 -21.07 -39.98 -5.58
C GLN A 19 -21.60 -39.00 -6.65
N THR A 20 -22.93 -38.92 -6.83
CA THR A 20 -23.53 -37.99 -7.80
C THR A 20 -23.68 -36.56 -7.26
N ILE A 21 -23.75 -36.38 -5.94
CA ILE A 21 -23.71 -35.07 -5.28
C ILE A 21 -22.28 -34.50 -5.26
N SER A 22 -21.26 -35.34 -5.08
CA SER A 22 -19.85 -34.91 -5.10
C SER A 22 -19.33 -34.54 -6.50
N GLN A 23 -19.95 -35.05 -7.57
CA GLN A 23 -19.65 -34.64 -8.95
C GLN A 23 -20.46 -33.42 -9.44
N ARG A 24 -21.42 -32.92 -8.64
CA ARG A 24 -22.19 -31.71 -8.92
C ARG A 24 -21.81 -30.51 -8.04
N VAL A 25 -20.68 -30.59 -7.34
CA VAL A 25 -19.93 -29.37 -7.04
C VAL A 25 -19.27 -28.98 -8.35
N TRP A 26 -20.04 -28.30 -9.20
CA TRP A 26 -19.44 -27.42 -10.19
C TRP A 26 -18.42 -26.60 -9.43
N ALA A 27 -17.21 -26.45 -9.99
CA ALA A 27 -16.23 -25.50 -9.51
C ALA A 27 -16.90 -24.11 -9.57
N GLN A 28 -17.66 -23.79 -8.52
CA GLN A 28 -18.06 -22.46 -8.19
C GLN A 28 -16.74 -21.82 -7.80
N SER A 29 -16.16 -21.13 -8.78
CA SER A 29 -15.25 -20.04 -8.53
C SER A 29 -15.76 -19.30 -7.29
N SER A 30 -14.89 -19.16 -6.30
CA SER A 30 -15.27 -18.50 -5.05
C SER A 30 -15.95 -17.18 -5.41
N PRO A 31 -17.15 -16.86 -4.88
CA PRO A 31 -17.87 -15.66 -5.28
C PRO A 31 -16.95 -14.43 -5.22
N GLY A 32 -16.55 -13.96 -6.40
CA GLY A 32 -15.62 -12.86 -6.63
C GLY A 32 -14.13 -13.21 -6.74
N SER A 33 -13.77 -14.38 -7.28
CA SER A 33 -12.50 -14.59 -7.97
C SER A 33 -12.63 -14.20 -9.44
N MET A 34 -11.58 -13.64 -10.06
CA MET A 34 -11.61 -13.35 -11.50
C MET A 34 -11.73 -14.67 -12.29
N THR A 35 -12.78 -14.78 -13.10
CA THR A 35 -13.01 -15.89 -14.03
C THR A 35 -12.31 -15.67 -15.37
N LEU A 36 -12.17 -16.73 -16.18
CA LEU A 36 -11.58 -16.63 -17.52
C LEU A 36 -12.37 -15.67 -18.45
N ASP A 37 -13.69 -15.67 -18.37
CA ASP A 37 -14.53 -14.82 -19.22
C ASP A 37 -14.42 -13.35 -18.80
N GLN A 38 -14.35 -13.07 -17.49
CA GLN A 38 -14.06 -11.74 -16.99
C GLN A 38 -12.67 -11.26 -17.42
N LEU A 39 -11.64 -12.11 -17.37
CA LEU A 39 -10.30 -11.77 -17.84
C LEU A 39 -10.32 -11.36 -19.32
N LYS A 40 -10.98 -12.14 -20.18
CA LYS A 40 -11.13 -11.83 -21.60
C LYS A 40 -11.91 -10.52 -21.82
N ALA A 41 -12.95 -10.29 -21.04
CA ALA A 41 -13.74 -9.06 -21.11
C ALA A 41 -12.93 -7.82 -20.72
N VAL A 42 -12.18 -7.89 -19.60
CA VAL A 42 -11.28 -6.82 -19.15
C VAL A 42 -10.21 -6.52 -20.19
N LYS A 43 -9.60 -7.56 -20.76
CA LYS A 43 -8.58 -7.42 -21.81
C LYS A 43 -9.11 -6.76 -23.08
N ALA A 44 -10.40 -6.91 -23.39
CA ALA A 44 -11.05 -6.30 -24.55
C ALA A 44 -11.44 -4.83 -24.34
N ILE A 45 -11.34 -4.29 -23.11
CA ILE A 45 -11.65 -2.89 -22.82
C ILE A 45 -10.65 -1.98 -23.54
N LYS A 46 -11.19 -1.10 -24.39
CA LYS A 46 -10.40 -0.06 -25.06
C LYS A 46 -10.41 1.20 -24.20
N ILE A 47 -9.23 1.72 -23.90
CA ILE A 47 -9.05 3.01 -23.21
C ILE A 47 -8.73 4.06 -24.28
N ALA A 48 -9.53 5.12 -24.34
CA ALA A 48 -9.43 6.12 -25.41
C ALA A 48 -8.17 6.97 -25.27
N ASN A 49 -7.85 7.41 -24.06
CA ASN A 49 -6.67 8.21 -23.77
C ASN A 49 -5.90 7.63 -22.58
N LEU A 50 -4.86 6.86 -22.86
CA LEU A 50 -4.04 6.22 -21.84
C LEU A 50 -3.34 7.22 -20.90
N ASP A 51 -3.10 8.46 -21.29
CA ASP A 51 -2.44 9.46 -20.45
C ASP A 51 -3.43 10.23 -19.55
N LYS A 52 -4.72 10.31 -19.92
CA LYS A 52 -5.73 11.12 -19.20
C LYS A 52 -6.80 10.31 -18.51
N ASP A 53 -7.15 9.15 -19.04
CA ASP A 53 -8.25 8.33 -18.53
C ASP A 53 -7.74 7.52 -17.34
N THR A 54 -7.74 8.13 -16.16
CA THR A 54 -7.29 7.49 -14.91
C THR A 54 -8.39 6.67 -14.26
N TYR A 55 -9.66 6.95 -14.53
CA TYR A 55 -10.79 6.22 -13.96
C TYR A 55 -11.84 5.96 -15.05
N LEU A 56 -12.13 4.69 -15.32
CA LEU A 56 -13.09 4.28 -16.34
C LEU A 56 -14.04 3.22 -15.78
N LYS A 57 -15.33 3.32 -16.13
CA LYS A 57 -16.31 2.24 -15.93
C LYS A 57 -16.71 1.70 -17.29
N SER A 58 -16.44 0.42 -17.55
CA SER A 58 -16.73 -0.21 -18.84
C SER A 58 -16.95 -1.72 -18.70
N GLY A 59 -17.96 -2.25 -19.40
CA GLY A 59 -18.19 -3.70 -19.50
C GLY A 59 -18.46 -4.41 -18.17
N GLY A 60 -19.00 -3.72 -17.16
CA GLY A 60 -19.20 -4.26 -15.81
C GLY A 60 -17.96 -4.21 -14.91
N PHE A 61 -16.91 -3.49 -15.33
CA PHE A 61 -15.67 -3.31 -14.57
C PHE A 61 -15.37 -1.83 -14.33
N ILE A 62 -14.62 -1.57 -13.28
CA ILE A 62 -14.01 -0.27 -12.98
C ILE A 62 -12.51 -0.43 -13.15
N LEU A 63 -11.91 0.39 -14.00
CA LEU A 63 -10.47 0.51 -14.15
C LEU A 63 -10.06 1.80 -13.45
N ASP A 64 -9.25 1.67 -12.41
CA ASP A 64 -8.72 2.80 -11.65
C ASP A 64 -7.20 2.83 -11.78
N ARG A 65 -6.62 3.98 -12.08
CA ARG A 65 -5.18 4.12 -12.27
C ARG A 65 -4.48 3.71 -11.00
N TYR A 66 -3.55 2.77 -11.12
CA TYR A 66 -2.82 2.28 -9.96
C TYR A 66 -2.09 3.45 -9.26
N GLU A 67 -2.60 3.84 -8.09
CA GLU A 67 -2.09 4.95 -7.27
C GLU A 67 -1.97 6.30 -8.01
N GLU A 68 -2.83 6.55 -9.01
CA GLU A 68 -2.77 7.73 -9.89
C GLU A 68 -1.41 7.92 -10.61
N ARG A 69 -0.58 6.88 -10.66
CA ARG A 69 0.77 6.98 -11.21
C ARG A 69 0.75 7.23 -12.71
N PRO A 70 1.70 8.01 -13.24
CA PRO A 70 1.91 8.12 -14.68
C PRO A 70 2.44 6.80 -15.24
N ALA A 71 2.53 6.71 -16.57
CA ALA A 71 3.08 5.55 -17.23
C ALA A 71 4.55 5.32 -16.85
N TYR A 72 4.94 4.08 -16.60
CA TYR A 72 6.36 3.71 -16.53
C TYR A 72 6.96 3.85 -17.93
N VAL A 73 7.97 4.70 -18.07
CA VAL A 73 8.61 5.00 -19.35
C VAL A 73 9.95 4.30 -19.43
N PHE A 74 10.13 3.47 -20.44
CA PHE A 74 11.37 2.76 -20.72
C PHE A 74 11.99 3.28 -22.01
N ALA A 75 13.16 3.90 -21.88
CA ALA A 75 14.01 4.28 -23.00
C ALA A 75 15.16 3.28 -23.09
N TYR A 76 14.97 2.23 -23.89
CA TYR A 76 16.02 1.24 -24.13
C TYR A 76 17.08 1.78 -25.10
N SER A 77 18.25 1.15 -25.12
CA SER A 77 19.37 1.51 -26.03
C SER A 77 19.03 1.32 -27.52
N ASP A 78 17.93 0.63 -27.83
CA ASP A 78 17.38 0.49 -29.19
C ASP A 78 16.65 1.74 -29.70
N GLY A 79 16.54 2.78 -28.87
CA GLY A 79 15.89 4.05 -29.21
C GLY A 79 14.37 3.98 -29.26
N ILE A 80 13.75 2.85 -28.86
CA ILE A 80 12.30 2.68 -28.85
C ILE A 80 11.78 2.95 -27.45
N THR A 81 10.99 4.03 -27.33
CA THR A 81 10.30 4.35 -26.08
C THR A 81 9.11 3.43 -25.89
N ARG A 82 9.04 2.78 -24.72
CA ARG A 82 7.96 1.89 -24.33
C ARG A 82 7.31 2.41 -23.06
N LYS A 83 6.00 2.33 -22.98
CA LYS A 83 5.25 2.76 -21.81
C LYS A 83 4.42 1.62 -21.24
N ILE A 84 4.36 1.54 -19.92
CA ILE A 84 3.45 0.64 -19.22
C ILE A 84 2.54 1.44 -18.30
N TYR A 85 1.24 1.24 -18.48
CA TYR A 85 0.18 1.83 -17.69
C TYR A 85 -0.42 0.75 -16.80
N LEU A 86 -0.52 1.00 -15.50
CA LEU A 86 -1.16 0.07 -14.57
C LEU A 86 -2.54 0.59 -14.16
N TYR A 87 -3.52 -0.32 -14.11
CA TYR A 87 -4.84 -0.06 -13.55
C TYR A 87 -5.18 -1.18 -12.56
N LYS A 88 -5.82 -0.83 -11.45
CA LYS A 88 -6.58 -1.77 -10.63
C LYS A 88 -7.91 -2.05 -11.32
N VAL A 89 -8.31 -3.32 -11.29
CA VAL A 89 -9.54 -3.79 -11.89
C VAL A 89 -10.51 -4.17 -10.79
N TYR A 90 -11.65 -3.49 -10.74
CA TYR A 90 -12.73 -3.83 -9.83
C TYR A 90 -13.96 -4.30 -10.58
N ALA A 91 -14.75 -5.19 -9.97
CA ALA A 91 -16.12 -5.44 -10.43
C ALA A 91 -16.99 -4.20 -10.17
N ALA A 92 -17.84 -3.81 -11.12
CA ALA A 92 -18.66 -2.62 -10.98
C ALA A 92 -19.81 -2.78 -9.97
N ASP A 93 -20.28 -4.01 -9.76
CA ASP A 93 -21.45 -4.29 -8.93
C ASP A 93 -21.14 -4.21 -7.43
N ASP A 94 -19.99 -4.72 -7.00
CA ASP A 94 -19.60 -4.83 -5.60
C ASP A 94 -18.25 -4.17 -5.27
N THR A 95 -17.62 -3.51 -6.24
CA THR A 95 -16.29 -2.87 -6.12
C THR A 95 -15.18 -3.83 -5.66
N LYS A 96 -15.36 -5.13 -5.85
CA LYS A 96 -14.38 -6.12 -5.45
C LYS A 96 -13.14 -6.07 -6.35
N ASP A 97 -11.96 -6.13 -5.73
CA ASP A 97 -10.68 -6.20 -6.43
C ASP A 97 -10.54 -7.55 -7.17
N LEU A 98 -10.34 -7.48 -8.48
CA LEU A 98 -10.16 -8.62 -9.36
C LEU A 98 -8.71 -8.83 -9.79
N GLY A 99 -7.83 -7.83 -9.61
CA GLY A 99 -6.44 -7.84 -10.06
C GLY A 99 -5.99 -6.55 -10.74
N LEU A 100 -4.99 -6.67 -11.61
CA LEU A 100 -4.38 -5.54 -12.34
C LEU A 100 -4.55 -5.69 -13.85
N LEU A 101 -4.65 -4.56 -14.53
CA LEU A 101 -4.53 -4.45 -15.99
C LEU A 101 -3.29 -3.62 -16.30
N ALA A 102 -2.28 -4.27 -16.87
CA ALA A 102 -1.08 -3.64 -17.41
C ALA A 102 -1.27 -3.40 -18.91
N ILE A 103 -1.16 -2.16 -19.36
CA ILE A 103 -1.25 -1.81 -20.78
C ILE A 103 0.12 -1.37 -21.25
N TYR A 104 0.71 -2.16 -22.13
CA TYR A 104 1.93 -1.81 -22.83
C TYR A 104 1.63 -0.99 -24.08
N LYS A 105 2.40 0.06 -24.30
CA LYS A 105 2.38 0.86 -25.53
C LYS A 105 3.80 0.99 -26.08
N ASN A 106 3.99 0.60 -27.33
CA ASN A 106 5.21 0.86 -28.08
C ASN A 106 5.04 2.20 -28.83
N GLU A 107 5.80 3.24 -28.47
CA GLU A 107 5.64 4.57 -29.08
C GLU A 107 6.14 4.62 -30.55
N LYS A 108 6.92 3.63 -31.01
CA LYS A 108 7.37 3.54 -32.40
C LYS A 108 6.35 2.90 -33.32
N SER A 109 5.73 1.78 -32.91
CA SER A 109 4.70 1.09 -33.71
C SER A 109 3.29 1.61 -33.43
N GLY A 110 3.08 2.32 -32.32
CA GLY A 110 1.76 2.71 -31.82
C GLY A 110 0.95 1.53 -31.27
N GLU A 111 1.54 0.34 -31.23
CA GLU A 111 0.84 -0.88 -30.83
C GLU A 111 0.59 -0.91 -29.32
N VAL A 112 -0.64 -1.26 -28.96
CA VAL A 112 -1.11 -1.35 -27.58
C VAL A 112 -1.44 -2.79 -27.25
N LYS A 113 -0.88 -3.31 -26.16
CA LYS A 113 -1.08 -4.69 -25.70
C LYS A 113 -1.56 -4.70 -24.24
N PRO A 114 -2.82 -5.09 -23.97
CA PRO A 114 -3.33 -5.26 -22.62
C PRO A 114 -2.95 -6.64 -22.04
N PHE A 115 -2.52 -6.64 -20.78
CA PHE A 115 -2.20 -7.82 -19.96
C PHE A 115 -2.97 -7.74 -18.66
N VAL A 116 -3.82 -8.74 -18.42
CA VAL A 116 -4.58 -8.82 -17.18
C VAL A 116 -3.82 -9.74 -16.23
N VAL A 117 -3.32 -9.19 -15.13
CA VAL A 117 -2.71 -9.93 -14.03
C VAL A 117 -3.83 -10.28 -13.04
N PRO A 118 -4.24 -11.56 -12.94
CA PRO A 118 -5.33 -11.93 -12.06
C PRO A 118 -4.98 -11.71 -10.58
N GLY A 119 -5.98 -11.42 -9.75
CA GLY A 119 -5.80 -11.39 -8.29
C GLY A 119 -5.46 -12.76 -7.71
N ALA A 120 -4.94 -12.81 -6.49
CA ALA A 120 -4.50 -14.05 -5.84
C ALA A 120 -5.61 -15.11 -5.70
N SER A 121 -6.86 -14.68 -5.60
CA SER A 121 -8.03 -15.56 -5.51
C SER A 121 -8.55 -16.04 -6.86
N ALA A 122 -8.03 -15.55 -8.00
CA ALA A 122 -8.53 -15.83 -9.34
C ALA A 122 -8.50 -17.31 -9.70
N ASP A 123 -9.38 -17.69 -10.62
CA ASP A 123 -9.48 -19.08 -11.07
C ASP A 123 -8.20 -19.52 -11.79
N ARG A 124 -7.83 -20.80 -11.65
CA ARG A 124 -6.64 -21.36 -12.33
C ARG A 124 -6.64 -21.10 -13.84
N LYS A 125 -7.80 -21.18 -14.50
CA LYS A 125 -7.92 -20.92 -15.94
C LYS A 125 -7.60 -19.46 -16.32
N ALA A 126 -7.87 -18.50 -15.43
CA ALA A 126 -7.48 -17.12 -15.64
C ALA A 126 -5.96 -16.95 -15.53
N TRP A 127 -5.33 -17.64 -14.57
CA TRP A 127 -3.87 -17.71 -14.47
C TRP A 127 -3.22 -18.40 -15.67
N ASP A 128 -3.80 -19.49 -16.16
CA ASP A 128 -3.32 -20.18 -17.37
C ASP A 128 -3.35 -19.23 -18.58
N ALA A 129 -4.45 -18.47 -18.75
CA ALA A 129 -4.57 -17.48 -19.83
C ALA A 129 -3.56 -16.32 -19.70
N TYR A 130 -3.26 -15.87 -18.48
CA TYR A 130 -2.21 -14.88 -18.23
C TYR A 130 -0.83 -15.41 -18.62
N ILE A 131 -0.50 -16.65 -18.26
CA ILE A 131 0.78 -17.28 -18.64
C ILE A 131 0.87 -17.43 -20.16
N ASP A 132 -0.22 -17.84 -20.82
CA ASP A 132 -0.28 -17.92 -22.27
C ASP A 132 -0.04 -16.55 -22.92
N ASP A 133 -0.58 -15.48 -22.36
CA ASP A 133 -0.32 -14.12 -22.85
C ASP A 133 1.16 -13.74 -22.73
N LEU A 134 1.80 -14.02 -21.59
CA LEU A 134 3.23 -13.77 -21.41
C LEU A 134 4.07 -14.55 -22.42
N LYS A 135 3.70 -15.80 -22.71
CA LYS A 135 4.42 -16.64 -23.68
C LYS A 135 4.19 -16.18 -25.11
N TYR A 136 2.93 -16.08 -25.54
CA TYR A 136 2.61 -15.92 -26.95
C TYR A 136 2.57 -14.46 -27.44
N VAL A 137 2.36 -13.50 -26.53
CA VAL A 137 2.41 -12.06 -26.84
C VAL A 137 3.71 -11.46 -26.33
N GLY A 138 4.13 -11.82 -25.12
CA GLY A 138 5.35 -11.32 -24.49
C GLY A 138 6.64 -11.63 -25.27
N GLU A 139 6.81 -12.88 -25.73
CA GLU A 139 8.03 -13.29 -26.45
C GLU A 139 8.15 -12.65 -27.85
N LYS A 140 7.04 -12.25 -28.45
CA LYS A 140 7.02 -11.71 -29.82
C LYS A 140 7.35 -10.23 -29.88
N GLU A 141 7.14 -9.49 -28.79
CA GLU A 141 7.34 -8.04 -28.76
C GLU A 141 8.65 -7.68 -28.03
N PRO A 142 9.67 -7.19 -28.74
CA PRO A 142 10.97 -6.89 -28.13
C PRO A 142 10.85 -5.89 -26.99
N GLY A 143 11.38 -6.25 -25.82
CA GLY A 143 11.42 -5.39 -24.63
C GLY A 143 10.13 -5.38 -23.79
N LEU A 144 9.06 -6.04 -24.25
CA LEU A 144 7.79 -6.10 -23.52
C LEU A 144 7.95 -6.86 -22.19
N MET A 145 8.49 -8.08 -22.25
CA MET A 145 8.64 -8.91 -21.05
C MET A 145 9.59 -8.29 -20.02
N SER A 146 10.68 -7.66 -20.46
CA SER A 146 11.59 -6.96 -19.56
C SER A 146 10.93 -5.75 -18.91
N ALA A 147 10.17 -4.95 -19.67
CA ALA A 147 9.47 -3.80 -19.13
C ALA A 147 8.38 -4.25 -18.14
N LEU A 148 7.55 -5.24 -18.51
CA LEU A 148 6.48 -5.75 -17.67
C LEU A 148 7.01 -6.39 -16.40
N THR A 149 8.05 -7.22 -16.51
CA THR A 149 8.68 -7.86 -15.35
C THR A 149 9.28 -6.83 -14.41
N PHE A 150 9.95 -5.78 -14.94
CA PHE A 150 10.48 -4.70 -14.12
C PHE A 150 9.38 -3.98 -13.34
N VAL A 151 8.30 -3.58 -14.02
CA VAL A 151 7.15 -2.90 -13.37
C VAL A 151 6.58 -3.77 -12.25
N LEU A 152 6.26 -5.04 -12.54
CA LEU A 152 5.68 -5.94 -11.55
C LEU A 152 6.64 -6.25 -10.39
N SER A 153 7.94 -6.39 -10.68
CA SER A 153 8.96 -6.62 -9.64
C SER A 153 9.13 -5.41 -8.74
N ARG A 154 9.07 -4.21 -9.30
CA ARG A 154 9.13 -2.95 -8.55
C ARG A 154 7.88 -2.78 -7.68
N GLU A 155 6.70 -3.08 -8.19
CA GLU A 155 5.49 -3.01 -7.37
C GLU A 155 5.47 -4.09 -6.29
N MET A 156 5.93 -5.30 -6.59
CA MET A 156 6.12 -6.33 -5.57
C MET A 156 7.13 -5.88 -4.50
N ALA A 157 8.23 -5.25 -4.88
CA ALA A 157 9.20 -4.70 -3.95
C ALA A 157 8.60 -3.56 -3.11
N ASN A 158 7.80 -2.66 -3.71
CA ASN A 158 7.09 -1.61 -2.99
C ASN A 158 6.11 -2.20 -1.97
N LEU A 159 5.37 -3.26 -2.34
CA LEU A 159 4.46 -3.97 -1.45
C LEU A 159 5.21 -4.64 -0.28
N LEU A 160 6.31 -5.34 -0.57
CA LEU A 160 7.14 -6.00 0.44
C LEU A 160 7.86 -5.01 1.37
N ALA A 161 8.19 -3.80 0.88
CA ALA A 161 8.72 -2.71 1.67
C ALA A 161 7.66 -2.02 2.56
N GLY A 162 6.40 -2.48 2.54
CA GLY A 162 5.31 -1.95 3.34
C GLY A 162 4.42 -0.93 2.63
N GLY A 163 4.45 -0.87 1.29
CA GLY A 163 3.37 -0.32 0.47
C GLY A 163 3.15 1.19 0.53
N THR A 164 4.21 2.02 0.62
CA THR A 164 4.06 3.50 0.58
C THR A 164 5.06 4.23 -0.32
N GLY A 165 5.86 3.51 -1.10
CA GLY A 165 6.78 4.13 -2.05
C GLY A 165 6.10 4.41 -3.39
N LYS A 166 5.42 5.55 -3.56
CA LYS A 166 5.31 6.21 -4.87
C LYS A 166 6.73 6.48 -5.36
N THR A 167 7.30 5.52 -6.06
CA THR A 167 8.56 5.73 -6.75
C THR A 167 8.17 6.35 -8.08
N ASP A 168 8.28 7.67 -8.18
CA ASP A 168 8.03 8.44 -9.40
C ASP A 168 9.13 8.18 -10.42
N GLU A 169 8.89 7.27 -11.37
CA GLU A 169 9.64 7.29 -12.64
C GLU A 169 8.70 7.02 -13.81
N GLY A 170 8.08 8.11 -14.26
CA GLY A 170 7.17 8.12 -15.38
C GLY A 170 6.90 9.54 -15.88
N GLY A 171 7.94 10.24 -16.32
CA GLY A 171 7.80 11.52 -17.03
C GLY A 171 7.66 12.76 -16.14
N ALA A 172 8.58 13.70 -16.35
CA ALA A 172 8.64 15.06 -15.81
C ALA A 172 8.29 15.19 -14.32
N LYS A 173 9.35 15.27 -13.48
CA LYS A 173 9.31 15.70 -12.07
C LYS A 173 8.25 16.77 -11.82
N LYS A 174 7.03 16.36 -11.47
CA LYS A 174 6.09 17.21 -10.75
C LYS A 174 6.37 16.95 -9.27
N LYS A 175 6.57 18.05 -8.55
CA LYS A 175 6.98 18.12 -7.15
C LYS A 175 5.97 17.40 -6.21
N GLU A 176 6.02 16.07 -6.12
CA GLU A 176 5.44 15.29 -5.01
C GLU A 176 6.52 14.86 -3.99
N GLU A 177 7.69 15.50 -4.03
CA GLU A 177 8.86 15.13 -3.23
C GLU A 177 8.78 15.54 -1.74
N TYR A 178 7.66 16.11 -1.28
CA TYR A 178 7.51 16.74 0.04
C TYR A 178 6.47 16.07 0.95
N ASN A 179 6.31 14.75 0.84
CA ASN A 179 5.18 14.04 1.44
C ASN A 179 5.42 13.54 2.88
N PHE A 180 6.66 13.49 3.38
CA PHE A 180 6.98 12.92 4.71
C PHE A 180 7.74 13.93 5.57
N CYS A 181 7.07 14.98 6.05
CA CYS A 181 7.77 16.07 6.74
C CYS A 181 7.03 16.57 7.99
N PHE A 182 7.77 17.30 8.81
CA PHE A 182 7.32 17.91 10.06
C PHE A 182 7.53 19.42 10.05
N ALA A 183 6.77 20.14 10.88
CA ALA A 183 7.00 21.55 11.15
C ALA A 183 8.36 21.80 11.82
N SER A 184 8.89 23.02 11.68
CA SER A 184 10.19 23.42 12.26
C SER A 184 10.32 23.22 13.76
N ASP A 185 9.21 23.31 14.48
CA ASP A 185 9.10 23.19 15.93
C ASP A 185 8.91 21.75 16.42
N ALA A 186 8.80 20.77 15.52
CA ALA A 186 8.61 19.38 15.90
C ALA A 186 9.78 18.89 16.79
N PRO A 187 9.52 18.44 18.03
CA PRO A 187 10.53 18.00 18.97
C PRO A 187 11.00 16.59 18.62
N ILE A 188 12.25 16.47 18.24
CA ILE A 188 12.97 15.21 18.03
C ILE A 188 13.51 14.72 19.35
N THR A 189 13.28 13.45 19.66
CA THR A 189 13.83 12.83 20.87
C THR A 189 15.29 12.48 20.62
N MET A 190 16.17 13.13 21.38
CA MET A 190 17.62 12.91 21.37
C MET A 190 17.97 11.60 22.10
N ALA A 191 19.16 11.06 21.86
CA ALA A 191 19.59 9.81 22.49
C ALA A 191 19.74 9.88 24.02
N ASP A 192 19.90 11.09 24.58
CA ASP A 192 19.94 11.34 26.02
C ASP A 192 18.54 11.52 26.65
N GLY A 193 17.48 11.38 25.86
CA GLY A 193 16.09 11.57 26.29
C GLY A 193 15.62 13.02 26.28
N THR A 194 16.49 13.99 25.95
CA THR A 194 16.07 15.38 25.75
C THR A 194 15.32 15.56 24.44
N ALA A 195 14.62 16.68 24.28
CA ALA A 195 13.93 17.04 23.04
C ALA A 195 14.65 18.22 22.37
N LYS A 196 14.86 18.12 21.05
CA LYS A 196 15.43 19.19 20.22
C LYS A 196 14.50 19.45 19.03
N ALA A 197 14.17 20.71 18.77
CA ALA A 197 13.38 21.06 17.58
C ALA A 197 14.08 20.57 16.29
N ILE A 198 13.34 19.99 15.35
CA ILE A 198 13.87 19.40 14.12
C ILE A 198 14.69 20.40 13.30
N ALA A 199 14.30 21.68 13.29
CA ALA A 199 15.04 22.75 12.61
C ALA A 199 16.43 23.01 13.20
N ASN A 200 16.70 22.60 14.44
CA ASN A 200 17.97 22.77 15.14
C ASN A 200 18.83 21.49 15.15
N VAL A 201 18.30 20.37 14.66
CA VAL A 201 19.07 19.13 14.50
C VAL A 201 20.12 19.33 13.40
N LYS A 202 21.29 18.71 13.57
CA LYS A 202 22.38 18.76 12.60
C LYS A 202 22.79 17.36 12.16
N THR A 203 23.29 17.25 10.93
CA THR A 203 23.94 16.01 10.48
C THR A 203 25.06 15.62 11.45
N GLY A 204 25.08 14.36 11.85
CA GLY A 204 25.99 13.84 12.86
C GLY A 204 25.42 13.80 14.28
N ASP A 205 24.32 14.52 14.57
CA ASP A 205 23.61 14.43 15.84
C ASP A 205 23.13 12.98 16.09
N VAL A 206 23.11 12.59 17.36
CA VAL A 206 22.63 11.27 17.79
C VAL A 206 21.23 11.40 18.38
N VAL A 207 20.26 10.82 17.68
CA VAL A 207 18.84 10.85 18.04
C VAL A 207 18.37 9.46 18.46
N LEU A 208 17.18 9.38 19.04
CA LEU A 208 16.57 8.11 19.39
C LEU A 208 15.97 7.47 18.13
N GLY A 209 16.54 6.34 17.72
CA GLY A 209 16.03 5.50 16.63
C GLY A 209 15.14 4.38 17.14
N TYR A 210 14.45 3.71 16.22
CA TYR A 210 13.61 2.55 16.54
C TYR A 210 13.95 1.36 15.66
N ASN A 211 14.17 0.20 16.27
CA ASN A 211 14.41 -1.04 15.57
C ASN A 211 13.11 -1.86 15.51
N PRO A 212 12.49 -2.05 14.34
CA PRO A 212 11.22 -2.77 14.23
C PRO A 212 11.34 -4.29 14.48
N GLN A 213 12.53 -4.88 14.31
CA GLN A 213 12.78 -6.31 14.55
C GLN A 213 12.83 -6.62 16.04
N THR A 214 13.55 -5.79 16.81
CA THR A 214 13.67 -5.97 18.27
C THR A 214 12.59 -5.24 19.05
N LYS A 215 11.84 -4.33 18.39
CA LYS A 215 10.83 -3.45 18.99
C LYS A 215 11.39 -2.58 20.13
N THR A 216 12.67 -2.25 20.04
CA THR A 216 13.38 -1.42 21.03
C THR A 216 13.89 -0.15 20.38
N VAL A 217 14.03 0.90 21.19
CA VAL A 217 14.72 2.10 20.76
C VAL A 217 16.22 1.97 20.96
N THR A 218 16.97 2.50 20.01
CA THR A 218 18.44 2.51 20.04
C THR A 218 18.94 3.85 19.51
N PRO A 219 20.01 4.42 20.08
CA PRO A 219 20.64 5.61 19.52
C PRO A 219 21.00 5.41 18.04
N THR A 220 20.74 6.42 17.20
CA THR A 220 21.01 6.41 15.76
C THR A 220 21.57 7.76 15.33
N ARG A 221 22.41 7.79 14.31
CA ARG A 221 23.01 9.04 13.81
C ARG A 221 22.20 9.62 12.66
N VAL A 222 22.04 10.94 12.66
CA VAL A 222 21.46 11.69 11.53
C VAL A 222 22.49 11.75 10.40
N THR A 223 22.15 11.20 9.24
CA THR A 223 23.01 11.18 8.04
C THR A 223 22.69 12.31 7.07
N ARG A 224 21.42 12.75 7.04
CA ARG A 224 20.95 13.83 6.18
C ARG A 224 19.75 14.54 6.79
N ILE A 225 19.59 15.82 6.43
CA ILE A 225 18.44 16.63 6.77
C ILE A 225 17.84 17.16 5.48
N ASP A 226 16.59 16.80 5.22
CA ASP A 226 15.83 17.23 4.07
C ASP A 226 14.96 18.41 4.50
N THR A 227 15.11 19.57 3.83
CA THR A 227 14.35 20.79 4.13
C THR A 227 13.61 21.25 2.88
N HIS A 228 12.33 21.60 3.05
CA HIS A 228 11.47 21.99 1.94
C HIS A 228 10.69 23.26 2.28
N THR A 229 10.69 24.21 1.34
CA THR A 229 9.96 25.47 1.44
C THR A 229 8.79 25.48 0.45
N GLY A 230 7.65 25.99 0.89
CA GLY A 230 6.40 25.92 0.15
C GLY A 230 5.20 26.32 1.01
N GLN A 231 4.02 25.76 0.73
CA GLN A 231 2.86 25.88 1.59
C GLN A 231 2.36 24.48 1.90
N PHE A 232 2.51 24.05 3.15
CA PHE A 232 2.21 22.68 3.58
C PHE A 232 1.10 22.70 4.62
N ALA A 233 0.01 21.97 4.36
CA ALA A 233 -1.01 21.71 5.36
C ALA A 233 -0.59 20.51 6.22
N LEU A 234 -0.66 20.65 7.54
CA LEU A 234 -0.38 19.58 8.49
C LEU A 234 -1.68 18.93 8.96
N THR A 235 -1.66 17.61 9.09
CA THR A 235 -2.70 16.83 9.75
C THR A 235 -2.26 16.60 11.20
N GLY A 236 -3.23 16.70 12.11
CA GLY A 236 -3.01 16.47 13.54
C GLY A 236 -3.82 15.30 14.06
N VAL A 237 -3.23 14.51 14.95
CA VAL A 237 -3.95 13.52 15.74
C VAL A 237 -3.76 13.80 17.22
N TRP A 238 -4.86 13.77 17.97
CA TRP A 238 -4.85 13.95 19.42
C TRP A 238 -4.71 12.59 20.09
N LEU A 239 -3.67 12.42 20.90
CA LEU A 239 -3.28 11.14 21.48
C LEU A 239 -3.51 11.14 22.99
N VAL A 240 -4.11 10.06 23.49
CA VAL A 240 -4.28 9.79 24.93
C VAL A 240 -3.72 8.41 25.28
N PRO A 241 -3.10 8.21 26.46
CA PRO A 241 -2.54 6.90 26.84
C PRO A 241 -3.63 5.81 26.84
N ALA A 242 -3.38 4.66 26.21
CA ALA A 242 -4.36 3.58 26.15
C ALA A 242 -4.51 2.84 27.49
N ASN A 243 -3.46 2.85 28.33
CA ASN A 243 -3.37 2.12 29.60
C ASN A 243 -3.47 3.05 30.82
N ALA A 244 -4.27 4.11 30.77
CA ALA A 244 -4.66 4.83 31.99
C ALA A 244 -5.55 3.90 32.84
N LEU A 245 -4.94 2.95 33.55
CA LEU A 245 -5.58 2.13 34.57
C LEU A 245 -6.05 3.08 35.68
N THR A 246 -7.33 3.40 35.67
CA THR A 246 -7.99 4.21 36.69
C THR A 246 -8.09 3.39 37.99
N ALA A 247 -7.05 3.47 38.82
CA ALA A 247 -7.11 3.05 40.23
C ALA A 247 -6.98 4.23 41.20
N ASP A 248 -6.92 5.47 40.71
CA ASP A 248 -6.94 6.68 41.54
C ASP A 248 -8.05 7.63 41.06
N ILE A 249 -8.90 8.05 42.00
CA ILE A 249 -10.01 9.01 41.83
C ILE A 249 -9.47 10.45 41.74
N ARG A 250 -8.16 10.64 41.64
CA ARG A 250 -7.57 11.87 41.14
C ARG A 250 -7.41 11.73 39.64
N GLN A 251 -8.38 12.25 38.89
CA GLN A 251 -8.25 12.49 37.45
C GLN A 251 -6.96 13.28 37.19
N ILE A 252 -5.85 12.58 36.94
CA ILE A 252 -4.83 13.13 36.06
C ILE A 252 -5.53 13.08 34.70
N GLN A 253 -6.24 14.16 34.37
CA GLN A 253 -6.62 14.45 33.00
C GLN A 253 -5.30 14.55 32.24
N THR A 254 -4.79 13.43 31.73
CA THR A 254 -3.69 13.43 30.79
C THR A 254 -4.19 14.21 29.60
N ARG A 255 -3.74 15.46 29.50
CA ARG A 255 -4.12 16.35 28.42
C ARG A 255 -3.76 15.64 27.12
N PRO A 256 -4.69 15.53 26.17
CA PRO A 256 -4.38 14.94 24.88
C PRO A 256 -3.16 15.63 24.26
N THR A 257 -2.18 14.84 23.82
CA THR A 257 -0.99 15.37 23.16
C THR A 257 -1.26 15.42 21.67
N LEU A 258 -0.98 16.56 21.05
CA LEU A 258 -1.10 16.72 19.61
C LEU A 258 0.14 16.18 18.91
N PHE A 259 -0.05 15.28 17.94
CA PHE A 259 0.98 14.85 17.00
C PHE A 259 0.64 15.37 15.62
N GLU A 260 1.53 16.19 15.03
CA GLU A 260 1.32 16.81 13.72
C GLU A 260 2.40 16.39 12.72
N ALA A 261 1.99 16.13 11.48
CA ALA A 261 2.88 15.91 10.35
C ALA A 261 2.16 16.19 9.03
N THR A 262 2.86 16.10 7.90
CA THR A 262 2.21 16.08 6.59
C THR A 262 1.22 14.88 6.48
N PRO A 263 0.12 14.98 5.71
CA PRO A 263 -0.89 13.92 5.65
C PRO A 263 -0.34 12.56 5.22
N ASN A 264 0.67 12.54 4.36
CA ASN A 264 1.28 11.31 3.86
C ASN A 264 2.34 10.73 4.81
N HIS A 265 2.64 11.38 5.95
CA HIS A 265 3.68 10.94 6.87
C HIS A 265 3.35 9.56 7.48
N PRO A 266 4.21 8.54 7.33
CA PRO A 266 3.92 7.20 7.85
C PRO A 266 4.10 7.16 9.38
N VAL A 267 3.07 6.68 10.07
CA VAL A 267 3.10 6.41 11.52
C VAL A 267 2.91 4.93 11.81
N LEU A 268 3.47 4.47 12.93
CA LEU A 268 3.32 3.09 13.38
C LEU A 268 2.03 2.91 14.20
N THR A 269 1.13 2.08 13.68
CA THR A 269 -0.13 1.69 14.33
C THR A 269 -0.13 0.22 14.74
N ASN A 270 -1.14 -0.23 15.50
CA ASN A 270 -1.34 -1.65 15.82
C ASN A 270 -1.55 -2.54 14.58
N THR A 271 -2.07 -1.98 13.48
CA THR A 271 -2.25 -2.66 12.20
C THR A 271 -1.03 -2.55 11.27
N GLY A 272 0.06 -1.94 11.74
CA GLY A 272 1.26 -1.68 10.94
C GLY A 272 1.40 -0.21 10.55
N ARG A 273 2.14 0.05 9.48
CA ARG A 273 2.41 1.42 8.99
C ARG A 273 1.14 1.98 8.34
N LYS A 274 0.83 3.25 8.61
CA LYS A 274 -0.30 3.96 7.99
C LYS A 274 0.04 5.45 7.82
N PRO A 275 -0.38 6.11 6.72
CA PRO A 275 -0.26 7.57 6.58
C PRO A 275 -1.06 8.30 7.67
N LEU A 276 -0.52 9.39 8.20
CA LEU A 276 -1.17 10.16 9.28
C LEU A 276 -2.56 10.66 8.88
N GLY A 277 -2.75 11.07 7.62
CA GLY A 277 -4.02 11.51 7.05
C GLY A 277 -5.10 10.42 6.97
N GLU A 278 -4.72 9.15 7.07
CA GLU A 278 -5.64 8.00 7.06
C GLU A 278 -5.93 7.44 8.45
N VAL A 279 -5.24 7.95 9.48
CA VAL A 279 -5.47 7.55 10.87
C VAL A 279 -6.88 7.96 11.30
N LYS A 280 -7.58 7.06 11.99
CA LYS A 280 -8.94 7.29 12.48
C LYS A 280 -8.99 7.34 13.99
N ALA A 281 -9.97 8.10 14.52
CA ALA A 281 -10.25 8.10 15.94
C ALA A 281 -10.52 6.67 16.45
N GLY A 282 -9.97 6.35 17.62
CA GLY A 282 -10.04 5.03 18.23
C GLY A 282 -8.89 4.08 17.89
N GLU A 283 -8.10 4.37 16.85
CA GLU A 283 -6.90 3.60 16.49
C GLU A 283 -5.79 3.77 17.53
N LEU A 284 -4.84 2.83 17.53
CA LEU A 284 -3.68 2.84 18.43
C LEU A 284 -2.42 3.23 17.65
N LEU A 285 -1.74 4.26 18.13
CA LEU A 285 -0.39 4.65 17.73
C LEU A 285 0.60 4.25 18.81
N TYR A 286 1.85 3.99 18.42
CA TYR A 286 2.92 3.71 19.35
C TYR A 286 3.77 4.95 19.60
N GLN A 287 3.82 5.37 20.87
CA GLN A 287 4.79 6.35 21.36
C GLN A 287 5.86 5.67 22.19
N ILE A 288 7.02 6.29 22.28
CA ILE A 288 8.14 5.90 23.13
C ILE A 288 8.11 6.79 24.36
N GLU A 289 7.93 6.18 25.53
CA GLU A 289 8.13 6.82 26.82
C GLU A 289 9.15 6.02 27.62
N ASN A 290 10.12 6.71 28.23
CA ASN A 290 11.16 6.09 29.05
C ASN A 290 11.88 4.91 28.35
N GLY A 291 12.05 5.00 27.02
CA GLY A 291 12.67 3.97 26.20
C GLY A 291 11.79 2.74 25.91
N GLN A 292 10.51 2.78 26.26
CA GLN A 292 9.55 1.70 26.01
C GLN A 292 8.44 2.15 25.07
N SER A 293 8.03 1.24 24.19
CA SER A 293 6.88 1.47 23.31
C SER A 293 5.57 1.33 24.09
N MET A 294 4.81 2.42 24.15
CA MET A 294 3.51 2.52 24.78
C MET A 294 2.42 2.78 23.75
N ALA A 295 1.27 2.13 23.92
CA ALA A 295 0.12 2.34 23.07
C ALA A 295 -0.65 3.61 23.49
N TYR A 296 -0.92 4.46 22.52
CA TYR A 296 -1.71 5.67 22.62
C TYR A 296 -2.94 5.56 21.73
N ARG A 297 -4.12 5.86 22.26
CA ARG A 297 -5.36 5.91 21.50
C ARG A 297 -5.54 7.28 20.86
N VAL A 298 -5.97 7.29 19.60
CA VAL A 298 -6.37 8.51 18.90
C VAL A 298 -7.73 8.97 19.43
N ALA A 299 -7.75 10.08 20.15
CA ALA A 299 -8.95 10.70 20.68
C ALA A 299 -9.68 11.56 19.63
N GLY A 300 -8.93 12.16 18.70
CA GLY A 300 -9.46 13.03 17.65
C GLY A 300 -8.48 13.21 16.50
N VAL A 301 -8.99 13.61 15.35
CA VAL A 301 -8.21 13.81 14.11
C VAL A 301 -8.62 15.13 13.47
N ASP A 302 -7.64 15.97 13.19
CA ASP A 302 -7.80 17.23 12.49
C ASP A 302 -7.15 17.13 11.11
N LYS A 303 -7.95 17.21 10.05
CA LYS A 303 -7.46 17.11 8.67
C LYS A 303 -6.43 18.19 8.34
N VAL A 304 -6.66 19.40 8.84
CA VAL A 304 -5.77 20.54 8.74
C VAL A 304 -5.70 21.23 10.10
N THR A 305 -4.56 21.14 10.78
CA THR A 305 -4.33 21.87 12.04
C THR A 305 -3.77 23.26 11.77
N ARG A 306 -2.70 23.33 10.97
CA ARG A 306 -2.05 24.57 10.54
C ARG A 306 -1.36 24.41 9.20
N CYS A 307 -1.12 25.54 8.56
CA CYS A 307 -0.29 25.64 7.37
C CYS A 307 1.09 26.19 7.75
N VAL A 308 2.15 25.59 7.24
CA VAL A 308 3.53 26.00 7.49
C VAL A 308 4.28 26.22 6.17
N GLU A 309 5.25 27.15 6.20
CA GLU A 309 6.03 27.49 5.01
C GLU A 309 7.25 26.59 4.80
N THR A 310 7.79 26.07 5.91
CA THR A 310 8.99 25.22 5.88
C THR A 310 8.74 23.94 6.64
N VAL A 311 9.09 22.82 6.01
CA VAL A 311 9.00 21.49 6.62
C VAL A 311 10.34 20.76 6.54
N TYR A 312 10.55 19.84 7.47
CA TYR A 312 11.80 19.14 7.70
C TYR A 312 11.58 17.63 7.76
N ASN A 313 12.56 16.86 7.32
CA ASN A 313 12.66 15.42 7.55
C ASN A 313 14.11 15.03 7.85
N LEU A 314 14.30 13.98 8.63
CA LEU A 314 15.62 13.42 8.95
C LEU A 314 15.78 12.08 8.23
N ALA A 315 17.00 11.82 7.77
CA ALA A 315 17.44 10.47 7.39
C ALA A 315 18.44 9.99 8.46
N THR A 316 18.24 8.79 8.98
CA THR A 316 19.08 8.20 10.03
C THR A 316 19.70 6.88 9.57
N GLU A 317 20.74 6.43 10.26
CA GLU A 317 21.38 5.14 9.95
C GLU A 317 20.43 3.94 10.14
N SER A 318 19.43 4.09 11.01
CA SER A 318 18.48 3.02 11.37
C SER A 318 17.21 3.00 10.52
N GLY A 319 16.97 4.01 9.68
CA GLY A 319 15.74 4.10 8.88
C GLY A 319 14.50 4.62 9.63
N ALA A 320 14.68 5.07 10.88
CA ALA A 320 13.59 5.44 11.79
C ALA A 320 14.12 6.32 12.92
N TYR A 321 13.27 7.22 13.41
CA TYR A 321 13.55 8.12 14.54
C TYR A 321 12.29 8.44 15.34
N VAL A 322 12.46 9.07 16.48
CA VAL A 322 11.35 9.44 17.37
C VAL A 322 11.12 10.95 17.35
N VAL A 323 9.89 11.36 17.07
CA VAL A 323 9.44 12.77 17.02
C VAL A 323 8.12 12.90 17.74
N HIS A 324 7.97 13.92 18.60
CA HIS A 324 6.81 14.05 19.50
C HIS A 324 6.53 12.77 20.31
N GLY A 325 7.59 12.01 20.66
CA GLY A 325 7.45 10.70 21.29
C GLY A 325 6.96 9.59 20.35
N ALA A 326 6.44 9.86 19.16
CA ALA A 326 6.00 8.83 18.23
C ALA A 326 7.17 8.28 17.39
N VAL A 327 7.11 6.98 17.09
CA VAL A 327 8.04 6.35 16.14
C VAL A 327 7.64 6.71 14.72
N VAL A 328 8.57 7.30 13.98
CA VAL A 328 8.40 7.67 12.57
C VAL A 328 9.54 7.07 11.74
N LEU A 329 9.26 6.87 10.47
CA LEU A 329 10.19 6.26 9.54
C LEU A 329 10.81 7.36 8.69
N ASP A 330 12.10 7.22 8.38
CA ASP A 330 12.66 8.05 7.33
C ASP A 330 12.23 7.52 5.94
N LYS A 331 12.51 8.31 4.90
CA LYS A 331 12.06 8.10 3.53
C LYS A 331 12.64 6.84 2.90
#